data_AF-A0ABD6AXC0-F1
#
_entry.id   AF-A0ABD6AXC0-F1
#
_cell.length_a   1.000
_cell.length_b   1.000
_cell.length_c   1.000
_cell.angle_alpha   90.00
_cell.angle_beta   90.00
_cell.angle_gamma   90.00
#
_symmetry.space_group_name_H-M   'P 1'
#
loop_
_entity.id
_entity.type
_entity.pdbx_description
1 polymer ?
#
loop_
_entity_poly.entity_id
_entity_poly.type
_entity_poly.pdbx_seq_one_letter_code
_entity_poly.pdbx_strand_id
1 'polypeptide(L)'
;METDEQVVRNPLTSEQVDVSECICSFVNTTQLEILQSLDGQSRTPSMIRNSGEFSRQTVSKHLTHLSEYGLTKPGTDQGSYALTAGGTLTLSAFEQCFEAIHREQLVALTRSTHALPVLRALGTGPARPSELMDASTKGPSRATVQRTLQLFDSAGWTSYGRGMHSVTSAGIQAIDAYDELAITIEQVIAKAPWLQRLDPLPIAIPVQALVDAKVVVSSPDSPGIVLGAALGLCDPRLSRFRVLTSIFNPTLFRAYDKLLKLGLAGEAIVDHSVYTHLHEEGLEHFLDDSEYEHFQIGHLEESLTLGIGLYDDRKVAIGAYNETGDGDHIAMLLSSNDALVEWGSDLYDTYRAAAFSTAERANLDEK
;
A
#
# COMPACT_ATOMS: atom_id res chain seq x y z
N MET A 1 -16.55 -4.01 -25.63
CA MET A 1 -15.90 -3.65 -24.37
C MET A 1 -16.90 -2.82 -23.59
N GLU A 2 -17.45 -3.41 -22.53
CA GLU A 2 -18.20 -2.67 -21.52
C GLU A 2 -17.34 -1.54 -21.00
N THR A 3 -17.96 -0.42 -20.61
CA THR A 3 -17.29 0.65 -19.85
C THR A 3 -16.52 -0.02 -18.71
N ASP A 4 -15.20 0.15 -18.73
CA ASP A 4 -14.26 -0.46 -17.79
C ASP A 4 -14.43 0.25 -16.43
N GLU A 5 -15.57 0.01 -15.78
CA GLU A 5 -15.83 0.39 -14.39
C GLU A 5 -14.90 -0.50 -13.56
N GLN A 6 -13.75 0.06 -13.20
CA GLN A 6 -12.78 -0.58 -12.31
C GLN A 6 -13.36 -0.57 -10.90
N VAL A 7 -14.20 -1.57 -10.61
CA VAL A 7 -14.86 -1.74 -9.32
C VAL A 7 -14.02 -2.63 -8.43
N VAL A 8 -13.64 -2.11 -7.26
CA VAL A 8 -12.87 -2.82 -6.24
C VAL A 8 -13.70 -3.00 -4.97
N ARG A 9 -13.62 -4.18 -4.36
CA ARG A 9 -14.24 -4.42 -3.05
C ARG A 9 -13.33 -3.91 -1.94
N ASN A 10 -13.81 -2.98 -1.12
CA ASN A 10 -13.14 -2.57 0.11
C ASN A 10 -13.32 -3.66 1.18
N PRO A 11 -12.26 -4.37 1.63
CA PRO A 11 -12.43 -5.45 2.61
C PRO A 11 -12.77 -4.95 4.02
N LEU A 12 -12.57 -3.66 4.33
CA LEU A 12 -12.88 -3.08 5.64
C LEU A 12 -14.37 -2.82 5.82
N THR A 13 -15.04 -2.34 4.77
CA THR A 13 -16.49 -2.04 4.80
C THR A 13 -17.34 -3.07 4.05
N SER A 14 -16.71 -3.97 3.28
CA SER A 14 -17.35 -4.86 2.31
C SER A 14 -18.09 -4.17 1.16
N GLU A 15 -17.95 -2.86 1.00
CA GLU A 15 -18.57 -2.10 -0.09
C GLU A 15 -17.81 -2.29 -1.41
N GLN A 16 -18.54 -2.14 -2.52
CA GLN A 16 -17.96 -2.04 -3.87
C GLN A 16 -17.71 -0.58 -4.17
N VAL A 17 -16.50 -0.27 -4.65
CA VAL A 17 -16.03 1.10 -4.89
C VAL A 17 -15.65 1.21 -6.35
N ASP A 18 -16.26 2.15 -7.07
CA ASP A 18 -15.78 2.55 -8.39
C ASP A 18 -14.54 3.44 -8.21
N VAL A 19 -13.40 3.00 -8.76
CA VAL A 19 -12.12 3.71 -8.63
C VAL A 19 -12.17 5.10 -9.26
N SER A 20 -12.85 5.27 -10.39
CA SER A 20 -12.98 6.57 -11.05
C SER A 20 -13.87 7.52 -10.24
N GLU A 21 -14.97 7.02 -9.66
CA GLU A 21 -15.81 7.82 -8.74
C GLU A 21 -15.03 8.20 -7.47
N CYS A 22 -14.24 7.28 -6.93
CA CYS A 22 -13.36 7.52 -5.80
C CYS A 22 -12.34 8.64 -6.09
N ILE A 23 -11.59 8.53 -7.21
CA ILE A 23 -10.67 9.58 -7.66
C ILE A 23 -11.41 10.91 -7.83
N CYS A 24 -12.58 10.89 -8.48
CA CYS A 24 -13.40 12.08 -8.66
C CYS A 24 -13.77 12.73 -7.32
N SER A 25 -14.14 11.93 -6.32
CA SER A 25 -14.49 12.40 -4.98
C SER A 25 -13.30 13.10 -4.31
N PHE A 26 -12.10 12.51 -4.39
CA PHE A 26 -10.87 13.12 -3.86
C PHE A 26 -10.59 14.50 -4.46
N VAL A 27 -10.62 14.61 -5.79
CA VAL A 27 -10.22 15.86 -6.46
C VAL A 27 -11.31 16.93 -6.47
N ASN A 28 -12.58 16.53 -6.36
CA ASN A 28 -13.74 17.43 -6.43
C ASN A 28 -14.24 17.89 -5.04
N THR A 29 -13.75 17.28 -3.96
CA THR A 29 -14.07 17.66 -2.59
C THR A 29 -12.82 18.13 -1.85
N THR A 30 -12.91 18.29 -0.52
CA THR A 30 -11.78 18.68 0.33
C THR A 30 -11.04 17.49 0.94
N GLN A 31 -11.30 16.27 0.47
CA GLN A 31 -10.66 15.05 0.98
C GLN A 31 -9.16 15.05 0.77
N LEU A 32 -8.69 15.47 -0.42
CA LEU A 32 -7.26 15.49 -0.73
C LEU A 32 -6.52 16.53 0.10
N GLU A 33 -7.10 17.71 0.32
CA GLU A 33 -6.54 18.74 1.20
C GLU A 33 -6.47 18.29 2.66
N ILE A 34 -7.45 17.51 3.11
CA ILE A 34 -7.43 16.92 4.46
C ILE A 34 -6.31 15.87 4.56
N LEU A 35 -6.14 14.99 3.57
CA LEU A 35 -5.01 14.06 3.52
C LEU A 35 -3.66 14.79 3.53
N GLN A 36 -3.49 15.80 2.69
CA GLN A 36 -2.29 16.65 2.65
C GLN A 36 -1.99 17.29 4.01
N SER A 37 -3.02 17.70 4.75
CA SER A 37 -2.82 18.31 6.07
C SER A 37 -2.25 17.34 7.12
N LEU A 38 -2.36 16.04 6.88
CA LEU A 38 -1.87 14.96 7.75
C LEU A 38 -0.49 14.45 7.33
N ASP A 39 0.09 14.97 6.24
CA ASP A 39 1.38 14.49 5.77
C ASP A 39 2.50 14.79 6.79
N GLY A 40 3.26 13.75 7.11
CA GLY A 40 4.33 13.75 8.09
C GLY A 40 3.95 14.06 9.55
N GLN A 41 2.67 14.17 9.91
CA GLN A 41 2.27 14.59 11.26
C GLN A 41 0.85 14.16 11.68
N SER A 42 0.66 13.92 12.98
CA SER A 42 -0.67 13.71 13.55
C SER A 42 -1.38 15.06 13.79
N ARG A 43 -2.66 15.18 13.43
CA ARG A 43 -3.46 16.40 13.70
C ARG A 43 -4.85 16.09 14.23
N THR A 44 -5.33 16.97 15.12
CA THR A 44 -6.74 16.95 15.54
C THR A 44 -7.63 17.59 14.48
N PRO A 45 -8.94 17.26 14.42
CA PRO A 45 -9.88 17.90 13.50
C PRO A 45 -9.90 19.44 13.62
N SER A 46 -9.67 19.97 14.83
CA SER A 46 -9.59 21.41 15.08
C SER A 46 -8.36 22.04 14.42
N MET A 47 -7.21 21.37 14.44
CA MET A 47 -5.98 21.84 13.79
C MET A 47 -6.14 21.86 12.27
N ILE A 48 -6.68 20.79 11.68
CA ILE A 48 -6.95 20.69 10.24
C ILE A 48 -7.88 21.82 9.78
N ARG A 49 -8.94 22.07 10.55
CA ARG A 49 -9.89 23.16 10.31
C ARG A 49 -9.24 24.54 10.44
N ASN A 50 -8.25 24.72 11.30
CA ASN A 50 -7.59 26.03 11.44
C ASN A 50 -6.55 26.27 10.34
N SER A 51 -6.03 25.22 9.71
CA SER A 51 -5.10 25.32 8.58
C SER A 51 -5.76 25.51 7.22
N GLY A 52 -7.08 25.39 7.12
CA GLY A 52 -7.82 25.58 5.86
C GLY A 52 -9.23 26.11 6.08
N GLU A 53 -9.92 26.54 5.03
CA GLU A 53 -11.28 27.11 5.13
C GLU A 53 -12.37 26.01 5.18
N PHE A 54 -12.25 25.07 6.12
CA PHE A 54 -13.19 23.95 6.23
C PHE A 54 -14.19 24.14 7.37
N SER A 55 -15.41 23.63 7.20
CA SER A 55 -16.33 23.50 8.33
C SER A 55 -15.92 22.33 9.23
N ARG A 56 -16.22 22.40 10.53
CA ARG A 56 -15.97 21.29 11.47
C ARG A 56 -16.67 20.00 11.02
N GLN A 57 -17.90 20.12 10.53
CA GLN A 57 -18.69 18.98 10.06
C GLN A 57 -18.06 18.33 8.81
N THR A 58 -17.53 19.14 7.90
CA THR A 58 -16.82 18.70 6.70
C THR A 58 -15.56 17.90 7.06
N VAL A 59 -14.73 18.43 7.97
CA VAL A 59 -13.50 17.73 8.41
C VAL A 59 -13.84 16.39 9.06
N SER A 60 -14.78 16.37 10.01
CA SER A 60 -15.16 15.11 10.67
C SER A 60 -15.73 14.09 9.70
N LYS A 61 -16.62 14.50 8.77
CA LYS A 61 -17.18 13.61 7.76
C LYS A 61 -16.09 13.00 6.87
N HIS A 62 -15.17 13.82 6.39
CA HIS A 62 -14.10 13.34 5.51
C HIS A 62 -13.09 12.47 6.25
N LEU A 63 -12.71 12.78 7.49
CA LEU A 63 -11.84 11.90 8.28
C LEU A 63 -12.47 10.52 8.51
N THR A 64 -13.77 10.47 8.83
CA THR A 64 -14.48 9.18 8.95
C THR A 64 -14.40 8.39 7.64
N HIS A 65 -14.71 9.03 6.52
CA HIS A 65 -14.64 8.41 5.20
C HIS A 65 -13.22 7.93 4.86
N LEU A 66 -12.19 8.75 5.10
CA LEU A 66 -10.79 8.38 4.87
C LEU A 66 -10.36 7.18 5.72
N SER A 67 -10.83 7.09 6.97
CA SER A 67 -10.63 5.92 7.83
C SER A 67 -11.34 4.67 7.32
N GLU A 68 -12.53 4.80 6.72
CA GLU A 68 -13.25 3.67 6.09
C GLU A 68 -12.48 3.07 4.90
N TYR A 69 -11.69 3.88 4.20
CA TYR A 69 -10.74 3.43 3.16
C TYR A 69 -9.38 2.97 3.72
N GLY A 70 -9.19 3.00 5.04
CA GLY A 70 -7.93 2.64 5.67
C GLY A 70 -6.79 3.64 5.42
N LEU A 71 -7.11 4.88 5.04
CA LEU A 71 -6.11 5.92 4.71
C LEU A 71 -5.65 6.71 5.94
N THR A 72 -6.47 6.74 6.98
CA THR A 72 -6.17 7.44 8.24
C THR A 72 -6.42 6.56 9.45
N LYS A 73 -5.52 6.65 10.44
CA LYS A 73 -5.60 5.96 11.74
C LYS A 73 -5.58 6.98 12.89
N PRO A 74 -5.99 6.59 14.11
CA PRO A 74 -5.75 7.40 15.30
C PRO A 74 -4.25 7.75 15.41
N GLY A 75 -3.94 9.01 15.68
CA GLY A 75 -2.58 9.48 15.89
C GLY A 75 -2.11 9.31 17.34
N THR A 76 -0.91 9.80 17.64
CA THR A 76 -0.28 9.68 18.97
C THR A 76 -1.02 10.47 20.06
N ASP A 77 -1.59 11.61 19.68
CA ASP A 77 -2.34 12.46 20.61
C ASP A 77 -3.82 12.07 20.63
N GLN A 78 -4.46 12.21 21.80
CA GLN A 78 -5.87 11.86 21.97
C GLN A 78 -6.77 12.64 20.98
N GLY A 79 -7.49 11.90 20.14
CA GLY A 79 -8.39 12.46 19.13
C GLY A 79 -7.70 13.08 17.91
N SER A 80 -6.39 12.82 17.75
CA SER A 80 -5.65 13.13 16.52
C SER A 80 -5.77 12.00 15.49
N TYR A 81 -5.48 12.33 14.24
CA TYR A 81 -5.43 11.42 13.11
C TYR A 81 -4.06 11.50 12.47
N ALA A 82 -3.58 10.40 11.92
CA ALA A 82 -2.35 10.29 11.13
C ALA A 82 -2.63 9.53 9.83
N LEU A 83 -1.76 9.71 8.84
CA LEU A 83 -1.79 8.87 7.64
C LEU A 83 -1.33 7.45 7.97
N THR A 84 -1.97 6.48 7.32
CA THR A 84 -1.44 5.12 7.20
C THR A 84 -0.50 5.03 6.00
N ALA A 85 0.19 3.90 5.79
CA ALA A 85 0.90 3.68 4.54
C ALA A 85 -0.02 3.79 3.31
N GLY A 86 -1.28 3.37 3.41
CA GLY A 86 -2.27 3.54 2.33
C GLY A 86 -2.60 5.01 2.05
N GLY A 87 -2.70 5.83 3.11
CA GLY A 87 -2.89 7.28 3.01
C GLY A 87 -1.71 7.99 2.33
N THR A 88 -0.48 7.64 2.72
CA THR A 88 0.75 8.16 2.09
C THR A 88 0.83 7.76 0.62
N LEU A 89 0.60 6.49 0.28
CA LEU A 89 0.59 6.02 -1.12
C LEU A 89 -0.45 6.76 -1.97
N THR A 90 -1.65 6.96 -1.42
CA THR A 90 -2.72 7.71 -2.09
C THR A 90 -2.28 9.14 -2.37
N LEU A 91 -1.71 9.82 -1.37
CA LEU A 91 -1.25 11.19 -1.52
C LEU A 91 -0.14 11.30 -2.58
N SER A 92 0.89 10.47 -2.49
CA SER A 92 1.99 10.48 -3.46
C SER A 92 1.51 10.16 -4.89
N ALA A 93 0.53 9.28 -5.06
CA ALA A 93 -0.04 8.98 -6.37
C ALA A 93 -0.78 10.18 -6.97
N PHE A 94 -1.51 10.95 -6.16
CA PHE A 94 -2.13 12.19 -6.63
C PHE A 94 -1.09 13.25 -7.00
N GLU A 95 -0.04 13.39 -6.19
CA GLU A 95 1.05 14.34 -6.46
C GLU A 95 1.76 14.02 -7.78
N GLN A 96 2.11 12.75 -8.01
CA GLN A 96 2.69 12.27 -9.27
C GLN A 96 1.73 12.48 -10.45
N CYS A 97 0.44 12.16 -10.28
CA CYS A 97 -0.55 12.38 -11.33
C CYS A 97 -0.67 13.87 -11.71
N PHE A 98 -0.51 14.78 -10.74
CA PHE A 98 -0.57 16.22 -10.98
C PHE A 98 0.62 16.79 -11.75
N GLU A 99 1.71 16.04 -11.91
CA GLU A 99 2.83 16.42 -12.78
C GLU A 99 2.44 16.36 -14.27
N ALA A 100 1.50 15.48 -14.64
CA ALA A 100 1.03 15.29 -16.01
C ALA A 100 -0.40 15.82 -16.27
N ILE A 101 -1.25 15.85 -15.25
CA ILE A 101 -2.67 16.22 -15.37
C ILE A 101 -2.99 17.28 -14.30
N HIS A 102 -3.30 18.51 -14.70
CA HIS A 102 -3.73 19.51 -13.72
C HIS A 102 -5.04 19.10 -13.04
N ARG A 103 -5.24 19.48 -11.77
CA ARG A 103 -6.41 19.10 -10.97
C ARG A 103 -7.75 19.34 -11.68
N GLU A 104 -7.93 20.50 -12.32
CA GLU A 104 -9.17 20.81 -13.07
C GLU A 104 -9.39 19.87 -14.26
N GLN A 105 -8.31 19.46 -14.92
CA GLN A 105 -8.35 18.50 -16.02
C GLN A 105 -8.68 17.10 -15.50
N LEU A 106 -8.12 16.69 -14.36
CA LEU A 106 -8.44 15.41 -13.72
C LEU A 106 -9.91 15.34 -13.30
N VAL A 107 -10.44 16.42 -12.70
CA VAL A 107 -11.87 16.54 -12.38
C VAL A 107 -12.73 16.41 -13.65
N ALA A 108 -12.33 17.05 -14.74
CA ALA A 108 -13.07 16.97 -16.00
C ALA A 108 -13.02 15.56 -16.63
N LEU A 109 -11.88 14.87 -16.52
CA LEU A 109 -11.70 13.49 -16.96
C LEU A 109 -12.59 12.53 -16.18
N THR A 110 -12.57 12.58 -14.85
CA THR A 110 -13.28 11.60 -14.00
C THR A 110 -14.77 11.82 -13.90
N ARG A 111 -15.27 13.04 -14.12
CA ARG A 111 -16.71 13.33 -14.15
C ARG A 111 -17.43 12.73 -15.35
N SER A 112 -16.71 12.36 -16.41
CA SER A 112 -17.28 11.78 -17.62
C SER A 112 -16.84 10.33 -17.78
N THR A 113 -17.81 9.43 -17.77
CA THR A 113 -17.61 8.00 -18.09
C THR A 113 -17.09 7.75 -19.51
N HIS A 114 -17.02 8.78 -20.36
CA HIS A 114 -16.58 8.68 -21.75
C HIS A 114 -15.24 9.37 -22.02
N ALA A 115 -14.77 10.29 -21.17
CA ALA A 115 -13.59 11.07 -21.49
C ALA A 115 -12.35 10.18 -21.61
N LEU A 116 -12.00 9.45 -20.56
CA LEU A 116 -10.83 8.58 -20.59
C LEU A 116 -10.91 7.47 -21.66
N PRO A 117 -12.04 6.75 -21.87
CA PRO A 117 -12.15 5.81 -22.99
C PRO A 117 -11.90 6.45 -24.36
N VAL A 118 -12.37 7.67 -24.59
CA VAL A 118 -12.12 8.38 -25.86
C VAL A 118 -10.64 8.76 -26.00
N LEU A 119 -9.99 9.21 -24.91
CA LEU A 119 -8.57 9.54 -24.93
C LEU A 119 -7.71 8.30 -25.20
N ARG A 120 -7.99 7.18 -24.50
CA ARG A 120 -7.34 5.89 -24.72
C ARG A 120 -7.55 5.37 -26.15
N ALA A 121 -8.75 5.51 -26.71
CA ALA A 121 -9.02 5.14 -28.10
C ALA A 121 -8.12 5.92 -29.08
N LEU A 122 -7.95 7.23 -28.88
CA LEU A 122 -7.01 8.04 -29.66
C LEU A 122 -5.54 7.65 -29.44
N GLY A 123 -5.22 7.06 -28.28
CA GLY A 123 -3.92 6.45 -27.99
C GLY A 123 -3.59 5.24 -28.87
N THR A 124 -4.61 4.51 -29.33
CA THR A 124 -4.42 3.36 -30.23
C THR A 124 -4.22 3.77 -31.69
N GLY A 125 -4.65 4.98 -32.07
CA GLY A 125 -4.47 5.52 -33.41
C GLY A 125 -5.34 6.74 -33.71
N PRO A 126 -5.07 7.46 -34.81
CA PRO A 126 -5.88 8.61 -35.22
C PRO A 126 -7.33 8.21 -35.52
N ALA A 127 -8.30 9.03 -35.08
CA ALA A 127 -9.72 8.76 -35.32
C ALA A 127 -10.52 10.02 -35.67
N ARG A 128 -11.61 9.82 -36.42
CA ARG A 128 -12.62 10.86 -36.68
C ARG A 128 -13.61 10.95 -35.52
N PRO A 129 -14.23 12.12 -35.26
CA PRO A 129 -15.27 12.24 -34.25
C PRO A 129 -16.43 11.25 -34.41
N SER A 130 -16.78 10.86 -35.64
CA SER A 130 -17.80 9.83 -35.89
C SER A 130 -17.37 8.45 -35.43
N GLU A 131 -16.11 8.08 -35.64
CA GLU A 131 -15.57 6.78 -35.23
C GLU A 131 -15.51 6.65 -33.70
N LEU A 132 -15.30 7.77 -32.99
CA LEU A 132 -15.32 7.82 -31.53
C LEU A 132 -16.74 7.68 -30.93
N MET A 133 -17.78 8.04 -31.69
CA MET A 133 -19.18 7.79 -31.28
C MET A 133 -19.55 6.32 -31.42
N ASP A 134 -19.03 5.64 -32.45
CA ASP A 134 -19.40 4.27 -32.81
C ASP A 134 -18.60 3.20 -32.03
N ALA A 135 -17.69 3.63 -31.14
CA ALA A 135 -16.80 2.74 -30.39
C ALA A 135 -17.52 1.81 -29.39
N SER A 136 -18.78 2.06 -29.04
CA SER A 136 -19.57 1.17 -28.19
C SER A 136 -21.09 1.27 -28.42
N THR A 137 -21.84 0.22 -28.03
CA THR A 137 -23.31 0.17 -28.10
C THR A 137 -24.02 1.21 -27.22
N LYS A 138 -23.30 1.80 -26.26
CA LYS A 138 -23.68 2.99 -25.48
C LYS A 138 -22.66 4.12 -25.69
N GLY A 139 -22.32 4.37 -26.95
CA GLY A 139 -21.34 5.37 -27.32
C GLY A 139 -21.73 6.79 -26.88
N PRO A 140 -20.74 7.67 -26.67
CA PRO A 140 -21.01 9.07 -26.32
C PRO A 140 -21.81 9.77 -27.42
N SER A 141 -22.72 10.68 -27.02
CA SER A 141 -23.41 11.55 -27.97
C SER A 141 -22.40 12.43 -28.75
N ARG A 142 -22.78 12.91 -29.93
CA ARG A 142 -21.95 13.87 -30.70
C ARG A 142 -21.54 15.09 -29.87
N ALA A 143 -22.46 15.62 -29.07
CA ALA A 143 -22.17 16.77 -28.20
C ALA A 143 -21.17 16.41 -27.10
N THR A 144 -21.24 15.18 -26.57
CA THR A 144 -20.28 14.64 -25.61
C THR A 144 -18.90 14.52 -26.24
N VAL A 145 -18.78 13.84 -27.40
CA VAL A 145 -17.50 13.71 -28.12
C VAL A 145 -16.89 15.07 -28.42
N GLN A 146 -17.68 16.02 -28.89
CA GLN A 146 -17.18 17.36 -29.19
C GLN A 146 -16.66 18.09 -27.94
N ARG A 147 -17.39 18.01 -26.81
CA ARG A 147 -16.93 18.59 -25.53
C ARG A 147 -15.66 17.92 -25.02
N THR A 148 -15.58 16.60 -25.11
CA THR A 148 -14.40 15.82 -24.72
C THR A 148 -13.18 16.17 -25.57
N LEU A 149 -13.34 16.28 -26.89
CA LEU A 149 -12.25 16.69 -27.78
C LEU A 149 -11.80 18.14 -27.54
N GLN A 150 -12.72 19.05 -27.21
CA GLN A 150 -12.37 20.42 -26.81
C GLN A 150 -11.55 20.46 -25.52
N LEU A 151 -11.91 19.64 -24.52
CA LEU A 151 -11.09 19.47 -23.32
C LEU A 151 -9.67 19.03 -23.69
N PHE A 152 -9.54 18.02 -24.54
CA PHE A 152 -8.23 17.47 -24.91
C PHE A 152 -7.39 18.44 -25.74
N ASP A 153 -7.99 19.17 -26.66
CA ASP A 153 -7.32 20.22 -27.43
C ASP A 153 -6.83 21.34 -26.50
N SER A 154 -7.67 21.79 -25.56
CA SER A 154 -7.29 22.81 -24.57
C SER A 154 -6.18 22.37 -23.61
N ALA A 155 -6.12 21.07 -23.31
CA ALA A 155 -5.08 20.45 -22.50
C ALA A 155 -3.81 20.09 -23.30
N GLY A 156 -3.82 20.27 -24.63
CA GLY A 156 -2.72 19.87 -25.51
C GLY A 156 -2.53 18.36 -25.66
N TRP A 157 -3.51 17.55 -25.23
CA TRP A 157 -3.46 16.08 -25.26
C TRP A 157 -3.80 15.49 -26.63
N THR A 158 -4.46 16.26 -27.48
CA THR A 158 -4.75 15.85 -28.87
C THR A 158 -4.35 16.93 -29.85
N SER A 159 -4.15 16.53 -31.10
CA SER A 159 -3.98 17.43 -32.24
C SER A 159 -4.97 17.05 -33.33
N TYR A 160 -5.42 18.04 -34.11
CA TYR A 160 -6.34 17.85 -35.22
C TYR A 160 -5.65 18.09 -36.56
N GLY A 161 -5.74 17.11 -37.46
CA GLY A 161 -5.14 17.19 -38.79
C GLY A 161 -5.81 16.24 -39.78
N ARG A 162 -5.99 16.69 -41.03
CA ARG A 162 -6.58 15.88 -42.13
C ARG A 162 -7.95 15.27 -41.77
N GLY A 163 -8.75 15.97 -40.96
CA GLY A 163 -10.08 15.48 -40.54
C GLY A 163 -10.07 14.51 -39.37
N MET A 164 -8.91 14.23 -38.77
CA MET A 164 -8.72 13.23 -37.71
C MET A 164 -8.09 13.88 -36.48
N HIS A 165 -8.44 13.36 -35.30
CA HIS A 165 -7.75 13.65 -34.05
C HIS A 165 -6.67 12.59 -33.82
N SER A 166 -5.55 12.99 -33.23
CA SER A 166 -4.47 12.09 -32.81
C SER A 166 -4.00 12.50 -31.43
N VAL A 167 -3.67 11.52 -30.57
CA VAL A 167 -3.07 11.81 -29.27
C VAL A 167 -1.68 12.44 -29.45
N THR A 168 -1.32 13.37 -28.59
CA THR A 168 0.04 13.92 -28.50
C THR A 168 0.87 13.14 -27.48
N SER A 169 2.17 13.41 -27.38
CA SER A 169 3.00 12.85 -26.30
C SER A 169 2.49 13.25 -24.90
N ALA A 170 1.99 14.47 -24.74
CA ALA A 170 1.38 14.92 -23.48
C ALA A 170 0.07 14.16 -23.18
N GLY A 171 -0.70 13.82 -24.21
CA GLY A 171 -1.90 13.00 -24.05
C GLY A 171 -1.59 11.56 -23.65
N ILE A 172 -0.48 10.98 -24.14
CA ILE A 172 -0.02 9.66 -23.71
C ILE A 172 0.41 9.71 -22.24
N GLN A 173 1.22 10.70 -21.85
CA GLN A 173 1.62 10.90 -20.46
C GLN A 173 0.42 11.08 -19.52
N ALA A 174 -0.62 11.78 -19.97
CA ALA A 174 -1.85 11.93 -19.20
C ALA A 174 -2.64 10.61 -19.04
N ILE A 175 -2.64 9.74 -20.07
CA ILE A 175 -3.23 8.39 -19.93
C ILE A 175 -2.43 7.59 -18.91
N ASP A 176 -1.10 7.52 -19.07
CA ASP A 176 -0.22 6.73 -18.22
C ASP A 176 -0.33 7.17 -16.74
N ALA A 177 -0.29 8.49 -16.49
CA ALA A 177 -0.43 9.05 -15.15
C ALA A 177 -1.78 8.76 -14.50
N TYR A 178 -2.88 8.79 -15.28
CA TYR A 178 -4.19 8.39 -14.76
C TYR A 178 -4.23 6.89 -14.45
N ASP A 179 -3.70 6.05 -15.33
CA ASP A 179 -3.73 4.61 -15.18
C ASP A 179 -2.91 4.16 -13.95
N GLU A 180 -1.75 4.79 -13.71
CA GLU A 180 -0.95 4.59 -12.49
C GLU A 180 -1.69 5.03 -11.22
N LEU A 181 -2.36 6.19 -11.25
CA LEU A 181 -3.20 6.65 -10.14
C LEU A 181 -4.34 5.65 -9.88
N ALA A 182 -5.05 5.22 -10.91
CA ALA A 182 -6.17 4.30 -10.79
C ALA A 182 -5.76 2.94 -10.22
N ILE A 183 -4.67 2.35 -10.71
CA ILE A 183 -4.10 1.13 -10.15
C ILE A 183 -3.72 1.34 -8.68
N THR A 184 -3.11 2.49 -8.36
CA THR A 184 -2.70 2.76 -6.98
C THR A 184 -3.88 2.85 -6.03
N ILE A 185 -4.92 3.61 -6.39
CA ILE A 185 -6.15 3.70 -5.60
C ILE A 185 -6.82 2.32 -5.47
N GLU A 186 -6.90 1.55 -6.55
CA GLU A 186 -7.45 0.20 -6.52
C GLU A 186 -6.70 -0.68 -5.52
N GLN A 187 -5.36 -0.73 -5.59
CA GLN A 187 -4.56 -1.56 -4.70
C GLN A 187 -4.59 -1.07 -3.26
N VAL A 188 -4.61 0.24 -3.02
CA VAL A 188 -4.74 0.79 -1.68
C VAL A 188 -6.05 0.33 -1.04
N ILE A 189 -7.17 0.37 -1.78
CA ILE A 189 -8.47 -0.09 -1.29
C ILE A 189 -8.48 -1.62 -1.11
N ALA A 190 -8.04 -2.37 -2.12
CA ALA A 190 -8.05 -3.84 -2.10
C ALA A 190 -7.18 -4.41 -0.97
N LYS A 191 -6.06 -3.76 -0.66
CA LYS A 191 -5.11 -4.17 0.38
C LYS A 191 -5.23 -3.32 1.65
N ALA A 192 -6.30 -2.55 1.81
CA ALA A 192 -6.54 -1.68 2.97
C ALA A 192 -6.34 -2.39 4.33
N PRO A 193 -6.76 -3.66 4.54
CA PRO A 193 -6.45 -4.37 5.77
C PRO A 193 -4.95 -4.43 6.09
N TRP A 194 -4.08 -4.55 5.10
CA TRP A 194 -2.65 -4.61 5.35
C TRP A 194 -2.05 -3.20 5.45
N LEU A 195 -2.35 -2.33 4.48
CA LEU A 195 -1.77 -0.98 4.39
C LEU A 195 -2.16 -0.06 5.56
N GLN A 196 -3.36 -0.19 6.11
CA GLN A 196 -3.80 0.70 7.20
C GLN A 196 -3.03 0.48 8.52
N ARG A 197 -2.39 -0.69 8.65
CA ARG A 197 -1.71 -1.13 9.88
C ARG A 197 -0.24 -0.72 9.90
N LEU A 198 0.31 -0.40 8.73
CA LEU A 198 1.69 -0.01 8.58
C LEU A 198 1.87 1.48 8.85
N ASP A 199 2.94 1.80 9.57
CA ASP A 199 3.54 3.13 9.53
C ASP A 199 4.16 3.41 8.16
N PRO A 200 4.38 4.68 7.80
CA PRO A 200 5.15 5.02 6.63
C PRO A 200 6.50 4.29 6.64
N LEU A 201 6.77 3.54 5.57
CA LEU A 201 7.96 2.71 5.45
C LEU A 201 9.15 3.51 4.89
N PRO A 202 10.40 3.12 5.21
CA PRO A 202 11.59 3.79 4.69
C PRO A 202 11.78 3.60 3.17
N ILE A 203 11.17 2.57 2.59
CA ILE A 203 11.23 2.26 1.16
C ILE A 203 9.81 2.20 0.61
N ALA A 204 9.59 2.89 -0.52
CA ALA A 204 8.30 2.94 -1.20
C ALA A 204 7.85 1.54 -1.64
N ILE A 205 6.57 1.23 -1.42
CA ILE A 205 5.96 -0.04 -1.80
C ILE A 205 5.77 -0.06 -3.33
N PRO A 206 6.17 -1.13 -4.05
CA PRO A 206 5.93 -1.25 -5.49
C PRO A 206 4.45 -1.61 -5.74
N VAL A 207 3.58 -0.59 -5.76
CA VAL A 207 2.12 -0.76 -5.74
C VAL A 207 1.60 -1.61 -6.91
N GLN A 208 2.19 -1.46 -8.10
CA GLN A 208 1.82 -2.21 -9.29
C GLN A 208 2.02 -3.72 -9.10
N ALA A 209 2.98 -4.13 -8.28
CA ALA A 209 3.24 -5.54 -7.98
C ALA A 209 2.26 -6.11 -6.92
N LEU A 210 1.43 -5.28 -6.26
CA LEU A 210 0.43 -5.73 -5.29
C LEU A 210 -0.77 -6.43 -5.92
N VAL A 211 -1.01 -6.25 -7.22
CA VAL A 211 -2.17 -6.81 -7.95
C VAL A 211 -2.32 -8.30 -7.66
N ASP A 212 -1.24 -9.06 -7.82
CA ASP A 212 -1.21 -10.53 -7.61
C ASP A 212 -0.91 -10.94 -6.16
N ALA A 213 -0.64 -9.99 -5.27
CA ALA A 213 -0.30 -10.28 -3.89
C ALA A 213 -1.54 -10.67 -3.09
N LYS A 214 -1.42 -11.72 -2.27
CA LYS A 214 -2.50 -12.21 -1.42
C LYS A 214 -2.41 -11.56 -0.04
N VAL A 215 -3.51 -10.99 0.44
CA VAL A 215 -3.62 -10.54 1.84
C VAL A 215 -4.42 -11.54 2.64
N VAL A 216 -3.84 -12.02 3.74
CA VAL A 216 -4.49 -12.88 4.73
C VAL A 216 -4.71 -12.05 5.99
N VAL A 217 -5.94 -12.02 6.50
CA VAL A 217 -6.30 -11.18 7.65
C VAL A 217 -6.94 -12.04 8.71
N SER A 218 -6.47 -11.93 9.97
CA SER A 218 -7.14 -12.55 11.10
C SER A 218 -8.39 -11.76 11.47
N SER A 219 -9.45 -12.48 11.86
CA SER A 219 -10.70 -11.91 12.37
C SER A 219 -11.13 -12.66 13.62
N PRO A 220 -12.12 -12.17 14.39
CA PRO A 220 -12.68 -12.91 15.51
C PRO A 220 -13.20 -14.31 15.13
N ASP A 221 -13.70 -14.48 13.91
CA ASP A 221 -14.19 -15.77 13.39
C ASP A 221 -13.06 -16.70 12.93
N SER A 222 -11.86 -16.17 12.70
CA SER A 222 -10.70 -16.90 12.19
C SER A 222 -9.38 -16.32 12.72
N PRO A 223 -9.16 -16.30 14.05
CA PRO A 223 -8.01 -15.62 14.64
C PRO A 223 -6.68 -16.27 14.24
N GLY A 224 -6.66 -17.59 14.07
CA GLY A 224 -5.47 -18.36 13.72
C GLY A 224 -5.11 -18.41 12.23
N ILE A 225 -5.88 -17.77 11.33
CA ILE A 225 -5.69 -17.94 9.88
C ILE A 225 -4.33 -17.41 9.40
N VAL A 226 -3.86 -16.29 9.96
CA VAL A 226 -2.56 -15.71 9.63
C VAL A 226 -1.42 -16.58 10.15
N LEU A 227 -1.52 -17.06 11.40
CA LEU A 227 -0.56 -18.00 11.96
C LEU A 227 -0.50 -19.29 11.13
N GLY A 228 -1.65 -19.84 10.72
CA GLY A 228 -1.71 -21.01 9.85
C GLY A 228 -1.06 -20.76 8.50
N ALA A 229 -1.27 -19.58 7.91
CA ALA A 229 -0.59 -19.18 6.68
C ALA A 229 0.93 -19.05 6.86
N ALA A 230 1.40 -18.45 7.97
CA ALA A 230 2.82 -18.34 8.29
C ALA A 230 3.49 -19.71 8.52
N LEU A 231 2.83 -20.60 9.27
CA LEU A 231 3.29 -21.98 9.45
C LEU A 231 3.32 -22.76 8.13
N GLY A 232 2.40 -22.48 7.21
CA GLY A 232 2.40 -23.05 5.87
C GLY A 232 3.60 -22.65 5.00
N LEU A 233 4.32 -21.59 5.38
CA LEU A 233 5.57 -21.17 4.73
C LEU A 233 6.81 -21.89 5.28
N CYS A 234 6.70 -22.54 6.45
CA CYS A 234 7.77 -23.32 7.07
C CYS A 234 7.94 -24.67 6.32
N ASP A 235 8.60 -24.65 5.17
CA ASP A 235 8.86 -25.82 4.33
C ASP A 235 10.27 -26.39 4.61
N PRO A 236 10.41 -27.67 4.99
CA PRO A 236 11.72 -28.31 5.18
C PRO A 236 12.62 -28.34 3.94
N ARG A 237 12.09 -28.03 2.75
CA ARG A 237 12.85 -27.96 1.49
C ARG A 237 13.47 -26.60 1.22
N LEU A 238 13.25 -25.63 2.09
CA LEU A 238 13.93 -24.34 2.01
C LEU A 238 15.44 -24.54 2.13
N SER A 239 16.17 -23.75 1.37
CA SER A 239 17.63 -23.65 1.46
C SER A 239 18.03 -22.49 2.36
N ARG A 240 17.25 -21.41 2.38
CA ARG A 240 17.50 -20.22 3.19
C ARG A 240 16.21 -19.56 3.65
N PHE A 241 16.25 -19.01 4.85
CA PHE A 241 15.16 -18.22 5.43
C PHE A 241 15.73 -16.98 6.12
N ARG A 242 15.11 -15.82 5.87
CA ARG A 242 15.38 -14.58 6.63
C ARG A 242 14.09 -14.09 7.25
N VAL A 243 14.14 -13.62 8.50
CA VAL A 243 12.97 -13.12 9.21
C VAL A 243 13.26 -11.90 10.05
N LEU A 244 12.34 -10.94 10.02
CA LEU A 244 12.20 -9.90 11.02
C LEU A 244 10.87 -10.15 11.73
N THR A 245 10.87 -10.24 13.06
CA THR A 245 9.65 -10.46 13.83
C THR A 245 9.50 -9.46 14.97
N SER A 246 8.30 -8.88 15.04
CA SER A 246 7.85 -7.95 16.09
C SER A 246 6.70 -8.50 16.92
N ILE A 247 6.38 -9.78 16.73
CA ILE A 247 5.45 -10.51 17.59
C ILE A 247 6.11 -11.79 18.06
N PHE A 248 6.00 -12.06 19.36
CA PHE A 248 6.32 -13.35 19.91
C PHE A 248 5.13 -14.31 19.74
N ASN A 249 5.38 -15.43 19.06
CA ASN A 249 4.43 -16.54 19.00
C ASN A 249 5.15 -17.88 19.28
N PRO A 250 4.86 -18.56 20.39
CA PRO A 250 5.60 -19.75 20.79
C PRO A 250 5.42 -20.94 19.84
N THR A 251 4.35 -20.96 19.03
CA THR A 251 4.16 -22.02 18.02
C THR A 251 5.05 -21.78 16.82
N LEU A 252 5.16 -20.52 16.38
CA LEU A 252 6.01 -20.13 15.26
C LEU A 252 7.50 -20.30 15.60
N PHE A 253 7.92 -19.86 16.78
CA PHE A 253 9.30 -20.05 17.27
C PHE A 253 9.69 -21.53 17.35
N ARG A 254 8.79 -22.40 17.82
CA ARG A 254 9.01 -23.86 17.81
C ARG A 254 9.10 -24.45 16.39
N ALA A 255 8.42 -23.85 15.41
CA ALA A 255 8.55 -24.29 14.02
C ALA A 255 9.93 -23.89 13.46
N TYR A 256 10.38 -22.66 13.72
CA TYR A 256 11.71 -22.20 13.33
C TYR A 256 12.83 -23.00 14.01
N ASP A 257 12.76 -23.25 15.32
CA ASP A 257 13.69 -24.10 16.07
C ASP A 257 13.90 -25.47 15.39
N LYS A 258 12.80 -26.12 14.99
CA LYS A 258 12.86 -27.41 14.28
C LYS A 258 13.56 -27.31 12.93
N LEU A 259 13.33 -26.24 12.17
CA LEU A 259 13.98 -26.05 10.87
C LEU A 259 15.48 -25.77 11.02
N LEU A 260 15.86 -24.95 12.00
CA LEU A 260 17.27 -24.67 12.31
C LEU A 260 18.01 -25.95 12.76
N LYS A 261 17.39 -26.77 13.61
CA LYS A 261 17.91 -28.09 14.01
C LYS A 261 18.07 -29.09 12.86
N LEU A 262 17.36 -28.89 11.75
CA LEU A 262 17.51 -29.67 10.52
C LEU A 262 18.58 -29.12 9.58
N GLY A 263 19.28 -28.05 9.98
CA GLY A 263 20.38 -27.44 9.23
C GLY A 263 19.96 -26.37 8.23
N LEU A 264 18.73 -25.83 8.33
CA LEU A 264 18.31 -24.70 7.49
C LEU A 264 19.18 -23.48 7.79
N ALA A 265 19.78 -22.88 6.76
CA ALA A 265 20.47 -21.60 6.91
C ALA A 265 19.46 -20.49 7.18
N GLY A 266 19.66 -19.77 8.29
CA GLY A 266 18.69 -18.82 8.82
C GLY A 266 19.32 -17.49 9.20
N GLU A 267 18.54 -16.42 9.06
CA GLU A 267 18.89 -15.12 9.61
C GLU A 267 17.65 -14.51 10.27
N ALA A 268 17.79 -14.01 11.49
CA ALA A 268 16.68 -13.43 12.24
C ALA A 268 17.01 -12.03 12.75
N ILE A 269 16.00 -11.18 12.77
CA ILE A 269 15.99 -9.91 13.47
C ILE A 269 14.78 -9.94 14.40
N VAL A 270 15.00 -9.70 15.69
CA VAL A 270 13.92 -9.46 16.64
C VAL A 270 13.88 -7.98 16.98
N ASP A 271 12.70 -7.42 17.14
CA ASP A 271 12.59 -6.06 17.63
C ASP A 271 12.73 -5.99 19.16
N HIS A 272 12.70 -4.79 19.73
CA HIS A 272 12.88 -4.60 21.17
C HIS A 272 11.80 -5.31 22.00
N SER A 273 10.56 -5.35 21.50
CA SER A 273 9.43 -5.97 22.19
C SER A 273 9.62 -7.49 22.30
N VAL A 274 10.01 -8.14 21.20
CA VAL A 274 10.27 -9.58 21.17
C VAL A 274 11.53 -9.94 21.94
N TYR A 275 12.59 -9.14 21.82
CA TYR A 275 13.82 -9.32 22.58
C TYR A 275 13.57 -9.34 24.10
N THR A 276 12.81 -8.38 24.59
CA THR A 276 12.44 -8.27 26.01
C THR A 276 11.60 -9.47 26.45
N HIS A 277 10.59 -9.83 25.64
CA HIS A 277 9.71 -10.94 25.97
C HIS A 277 10.43 -12.30 26.01
N LEU A 278 11.39 -12.53 25.11
CA LEU A 278 12.20 -13.75 25.12
C LEU A 278 13.03 -13.88 26.42
N HIS A 279 13.51 -12.77 26.99
CA HIS A 279 14.16 -12.78 28.30
C HIS A 279 13.17 -13.09 29.43
N GLU A 280 11.99 -12.47 29.42
CA GLU A 280 10.97 -12.70 30.46
C GLU A 280 10.50 -14.16 30.52
N GLU A 281 10.42 -14.82 29.36
CA GLU A 281 9.99 -16.22 29.24
C GLU A 281 11.13 -17.24 29.43
N GLY A 282 12.37 -16.81 29.67
CA GLY A 282 13.54 -17.70 29.81
C GLY A 282 13.87 -18.45 28.51
N LEU A 283 13.68 -17.78 27.37
CA LEU A 283 13.88 -18.29 26.02
C LEU A 283 15.09 -17.64 25.33
N GLU A 284 16.10 -17.26 26.11
CA GLU A 284 17.29 -16.53 25.64
C GLU A 284 18.13 -17.35 24.66
N HIS A 285 17.99 -18.68 24.64
CA HIS A 285 18.65 -19.54 23.66
C HIS A 285 18.21 -19.25 22.20
N PHE A 286 17.09 -18.57 21.97
CA PHE A 286 16.74 -18.08 20.63
C PHE A 286 17.54 -16.84 20.23
N LEU A 287 18.12 -16.14 21.20
CA LEU A 287 18.99 -14.98 21.04
C LEU A 287 20.47 -15.40 21.03
N ASP A 288 20.76 -16.69 21.00
CA ASP A 288 22.11 -17.25 20.92
C ASP A 288 22.27 -17.98 19.59
N ASP A 289 23.11 -17.45 18.71
CA ASP A 289 23.42 -18.06 17.41
C ASP A 289 24.49 -19.15 17.50
N SER A 290 25.15 -19.34 18.66
CA SER A 290 26.15 -20.40 18.85
C SER A 290 25.54 -21.81 18.86
N GLU A 291 24.24 -21.92 19.12
CA GLU A 291 23.49 -23.18 19.12
C GLU A 291 23.23 -23.74 17.70
N TYR A 292 23.43 -22.93 16.64
CA TYR A 292 23.13 -23.31 15.27
C TYR A 292 24.24 -22.90 14.29
N GLU A 293 24.83 -23.88 13.60
CA GLU A 293 26.00 -23.69 12.72
C GLU A 293 25.78 -22.67 11.58
N HIS A 294 24.53 -22.46 11.14
CA HIS A 294 24.18 -21.63 9.99
C HIS A 294 23.08 -20.60 10.31
N PHE A 295 23.04 -20.13 11.55
CA PHE A 295 22.09 -19.11 12.01
C PHE A 295 22.80 -17.83 12.42
N GLN A 296 22.15 -16.69 12.22
CA GLN A 296 22.56 -15.41 12.76
C GLN A 296 21.33 -14.70 13.31
N ILE A 297 21.48 -14.01 14.44
CA ILE A 297 20.41 -13.19 15.01
C ILE A 297 20.90 -11.80 15.38
N GLY A 298 20.12 -10.80 14.98
CA GLY A 298 20.26 -9.41 15.40
C GLY A 298 19.05 -8.95 16.20
N HIS A 299 19.19 -7.82 16.89
CA HIS A 299 18.08 -7.17 17.55
C HIS A 299 18.03 -5.67 17.27
N LEU A 300 16.81 -5.12 17.21
CA LEU A 300 16.58 -3.69 17.13
C LEU A 300 16.29 -3.12 18.52
N GLU A 301 16.69 -1.86 18.74
CA GLU A 301 16.32 -1.11 19.95
C GLU A 301 14.89 -0.55 19.89
N GLU A 302 14.30 -0.53 18.69
CA GLU A 302 12.96 -0.03 18.44
C GLU A 302 11.94 -1.19 18.42
N SER A 303 10.68 -0.91 18.75
CA SER A 303 9.56 -1.82 18.50
C SER A 303 8.89 -1.44 17.19
N LEU A 304 8.43 -2.43 16.43
CA LEU A 304 7.85 -2.21 15.11
C LEU A 304 6.44 -2.81 14.99
N THR A 305 5.64 -2.24 14.08
CA THR A 305 4.34 -2.79 13.65
C THR A 305 4.45 -3.76 12.48
N LEU A 306 5.65 -4.26 12.18
CA LEU A 306 5.99 -4.96 10.93
C LEU A 306 6.70 -6.28 11.22
N GLY A 307 6.39 -7.31 10.45
CA GLY A 307 7.18 -8.53 10.36
C GLY A 307 7.50 -8.85 8.91
N ILE A 308 8.70 -9.38 8.63
CA ILE A 308 9.16 -9.71 7.28
C ILE A 308 9.62 -11.16 7.28
N GLY A 309 9.22 -11.95 6.30
CA GLY A 309 9.72 -13.31 6.06
C GLY A 309 10.11 -13.47 4.60
N LEU A 310 11.35 -13.87 4.35
CA LEU A 310 11.90 -14.15 3.03
C LEU A 310 12.27 -15.62 2.94
N TYR A 311 11.76 -16.29 1.92
CA TYR A 311 11.89 -17.74 1.75
C TYR A 311 12.56 -18.05 0.41
N ASP A 312 13.80 -18.55 0.46
CA ASP A 312 14.69 -18.79 -0.68
C ASP A 312 14.86 -17.59 -1.64
N ASP A 313 14.64 -16.37 -1.17
CA ASP A 313 14.63 -15.16 -2.01
C ASP A 313 13.67 -15.28 -3.22
N ARG A 314 12.59 -16.07 -3.07
CA ARG A 314 11.55 -16.31 -4.08
C ARG A 314 10.14 -15.97 -3.61
N LYS A 315 9.97 -15.86 -2.30
CA LYS A 315 8.68 -15.50 -1.68
C LYS A 315 8.92 -14.54 -0.54
N VAL A 316 7.99 -13.60 -0.42
CA VAL A 316 7.95 -12.65 0.68
C VAL A 316 6.62 -12.79 1.42
N ALA A 317 6.70 -12.73 2.74
CA ALA A 317 5.58 -12.59 3.64
C ALA A 317 5.80 -11.35 4.50
N ILE A 318 4.83 -10.43 4.53
CA ILE A 318 4.94 -9.21 5.34
C ILE A 318 3.75 -9.10 6.26
N GLY A 319 3.99 -9.32 7.55
CA GLY A 319 3.02 -9.10 8.61
C GLY A 319 2.92 -7.62 8.95
N ALA A 320 1.71 -7.14 9.17
CA ALA A 320 1.42 -5.83 9.73
C ALA A 320 0.56 -6.03 10.98
N TYR A 321 0.97 -5.39 12.06
CA TYR A 321 0.44 -5.55 13.41
C TYR A 321 -0.21 -4.26 13.87
N ASN A 322 -1.31 -4.34 14.62
CA ASN A 322 -1.95 -3.16 15.19
C ASN A 322 -1.26 -2.77 16.50
N GLU A 323 -0.75 -1.53 16.59
CA GLU A 323 -0.26 -0.95 17.85
C GLU A 323 -1.36 -0.28 18.68
N THR A 324 -2.57 -0.06 18.13
CA THR A 324 -3.67 0.65 18.81
C THR A 324 -5.04 0.02 18.57
N GLY A 325 -5.78 -0.26 19.66
CA GLY A 325 -7.15 -0.76 19.67
C GLY A 325 -7.33 -2.17 20.25
N ASP A 326 -8.57 -2.53 20.60
CA ASP A 326 -8.92 -3.88 21.07
C ASP A 326 -8.95 -4.85 19.88
N GLY A 327 -7.85 -5.56 19.65
CA GLY A 327 -7.83 -6.72 18.77
C GLY A 327 -6.44 -7.24 18.40
N ASP A 328 -6.22 -8.54 18.63
CA ASP A 328 -5.13 -9.40 18.14
C ASP A 328 -5.20 -9.59 16.60
N HIS A 329 -5.33 -8.49 15.84
CA HIS A 329 -5.67 -8.55 14.42
C HIS A 329 -4.47 -8.24 13.53
N ILE A 330 -3.88 -9.31 13.01
CA ILE A 330 -2.74 -9.33 12.09
C ILE A 330 -3.27 -9.35 10.64
N ALA A 331 -2.60 -8.60 9.76
CA ALA A 331 -2.72 -8.79 8.32
C ALA A 331 -1.36 -9.21 7.76
N MET A 332 -1.35 -10.13 6.81
CA MET A 332 -0.12 -10.60 6.17
C MET A 332 -0.25 -10.55 4.66
N LEU A 333 0.64 -9.82 4.01
CA LEU A 333 0.84 -9.85 2.57
C LEU A 333 1.70 -11.07 2.21
N LEU A 334 1.31 -11.82 1.19
CA LEU A 334 2.05 -12.95 0.64
C LEU A 334 2.23 -12.73 -0.87
N SER A 335 3.46 -12.86 -1.36
CA SER A 335 3.75 -12.75 -2.78
C SER A 335 4.93 -13.62 -3.22
N SER A 336 4.95 -13.92 -4.51
CA SER A 336 6.09 -14.48 -5.24
C SER A 336 6.41 -13.65 -6.49
N ASN A 337 5.88 -12.42 -6.56
CA ASN A 337 6.23 -11.46 -7.59
C ASN A 337 7.64 -10.92 -7.31
N ASP A 338 8.52 -10.97 -8.31
CA ASP A 338 9.94 -10.60 -8.17
C ASP A 338 10.14 -9.19 -7.59
N ALA A 339 9.33 -8.20 -8.02
CA ALA A 339 9.45 -6.83 -7.53
C ALA A 339 9.08 -6.70 -6.03
N LEU A 340 8.12 -7.49 -5.55
CA LEU A 340 7.79 -7.52 -4.11
C LEU A 340 8.83 -8.30 -3.29
N VAL A 341 9.44 -9.32 -3.88
CA VAL A 341 10.51 -10.08 -3.23
C VAL A 341 11.78 -9.23 -3.10
N GLU A 342 12.16 -8.52 -4.17
CA GLU A 342 13.26 -7.55 -4.16
C GLU A 342 13.02 -6.44 -3.14
N TRP A 343 11.85 -5.79 -3.20
CA TRP A 343 11.47 -4.76 -2.22
C TRP A 343 11.48 -5.28 -0.77
N GLY A 344 10.98 -6.50 -0.54
CA GLY A 344 11.01 -7.14 0.78
C GLY A 344 12.44 -7.42 1.27
N SER A 345 13.36 -7.76 0.35
CA SER A 345 14.78 -7.92 0.66
C SER A 345 15.41 -6.58 1.02
N ASP A 346 15.19 -5.53 0.23
CA ASP A 346 15.75 -4.20 0.50
C ASP A 346 15.24 -3.63 1.83
N LEU A 347 13.96 -3.84 2.11
CA LEU A 347 13.36 -3.45 3.39
C LEU A 347 13.99 -4.22 4.55
N TYR A 348 14.16 -5.54 4.41
CA TYR A 348 14.86 -6.35 5.41
C TYR A 348 16.29 -5.89 5.64
N ASP A 349 17.05 -5.63 4.56
CA ASP A 349 18.45 -5.23 4.62
C ASP A 349 18.61 -3.84 5.27
N THR A 350 17.61 -2.96 5.14
CA THR A 350 17.55 -1.68 5.87
C THR A 350 17.51 -1.90 7.37
N TYR A 351 16.63 -2.79 7.86
CA TYR A 351 16.56 -3.11 9.29
C TYR A 351 17.77 -3.91 9.76
N ARG A 352 18.29 -4.81 8.94
CA ARG A 352 19.51 -5.57 9.22
C ARG A 352 20.69 -4.66 9.48
N ALA A 353 20.86 -3.61 8.68
CA ALA A 353 21.93 -2.63 8.85
C ALA A 353 21.81 -1.80 10.14
N ALA A 354 20.60 -1.68 10.70
CA ALA A 354 20.34 -1.01 11.97
C ALA A 354 20.35 -1.95 13.18
N ALA A 355 20.30 -3.27 12.96
CA ALA A 355 20.26 -4.27 14.01
C ALA A 355 21.65 -4.47 14.64
N PHE A 356 21.66 -4.60 15.97
CA PHE A 356 22.86 -4.95 16.72
C PHE A 356 23.05 -6.46 16.72
N SER A 357 24.26 -6.92 16.40
CA SER A 357 24.61 -8.32 16.60
C SER A 357 24.85 -8.60 18.09
N THR A 358 24.56 -9.84 18.50
CA THR A 358 24.89 -10.35 19.83
C THR A 358 26.39 -10.26 20.14
N ALA A 359 27.25 -10.42 19.13
CA ALA A 359 28.71 -10.30 19.24
C ALA A 359 29.20 -8.86 19.51
N GLU A 360 28.47 -7.84 19.06
CA GLU A 360 28.84 -6.42 19.27
C GLU A 360 28.49 -5.92 20.66
N ARG A 361 27.43 -6.46 21.29
CA ARG A 361 27.00 -6.06 22.64
C ARG A 361 27.96 -6.55 23.73
N ALA A 362 28.57 -7.73 23.57
CA ALA A 362 29.62 -8.21 24.46
C ALA A 362 30.82 -7.23 24.57
N ASN A 363 31.10 -6.47 23.51
CA ASN A 363 32.15 -5.45 23.50
C ASN A 363 31.71 -4.08 24.06
N LEU A 364 30.40 -3.83 24.20
CA LEU A 364 29.82 -2.60 24.75
C LEU A 364 29.60 -2.70 26.26
N ASP A 365 29.22 -3.88 26.77
CA ASP A 365 29.03 -4.13 28.22
C ASP A 365 30.37 -4.33 28.98
N GLU A 366 31.50 -4.48 28.27
CA GLU A 366 32.86 -4.53 28.83
C GLU A 366 33.56 -3.16 28.93
N LYS A 367 32.91 -2.06 28.54
CA LYS A 367 33.41 -0.67 28.66
C LYS A 367 32.61 0.14 29.66
#